data_AF-A0A6B0WG98-F1
#
_entry.id   AF-A0A6B0WG98-F1
#
_cell.length_a   1.000
_cell.length_b   1.000
_cell.length_c   1.000
_cell.angle_alpha   90.00
_cell.angle_beta   90.00
_cell.angle_gamma   90.00
#
_symmetry.space_group_name_H-M   'P 1'
#
loop_
_entity.id
_entity.type
_entity.pdbx_description
1 polymer ?
#
loop_
_entity_poly.entity_id
_entity_poly.type
_entity_poly.pdbx_seq_one_letter_code
_entity_poly.pdbx_strand_id
1 'polypeptide(L)'
;TSDVDGAEVFIDRRYAGTTPFESYDVEPGRHRINVSAPGYEGHAEDVEITDRLTNIDVRFRQVRLDQRIRVVHKHRFGDCEGHLVATTRGIAYETDDDDAFEVRLDGLEEFAVDYMAHNLRLKVRGGRTYNFTDGEENADALFVFHRAVEEARDRLARGESPAAP
;
A
#
# COMPACT_ATOMS: atom_id res chain seq x y z
N THR A 1 -0.18 12.27 -20.83
CA THR A 1 -0.99 11.04 -20.69
C THR A 1 -0.86 10.51 -19.29
N SER A 2 -1.77 9.62 -18.85
CA SER A 2 -1.67 8.94 -17.56
C SER A 2 -2.22 7.51 -17.64
N ASP A 3 -1.88 6.67 -16.66
CA ASP A 3 -2.52 5.38 -16.43
C ASP A 3 -3.93 5.47 -15.82
N VAL A 4 -4.35 6.67 -15.41
CA VAL A 4 -5.71 6.97 -15.01
C VAL A 4 -6.32 7.96 -16.02
N ASP A 5 -7.39 7.55 -16.69
CA ASP A 5 -8.18 8.43 -17.55
C ASP A 5 -9.03 9.39 -16.70
N GLY A 6 -9.22 10.61 -17.19
CA GLY A 6 -10.02 11.62 -16.50
C GLY A 6 -9.35 12.27 -15.30
N ALA A 7 -8.04 12.06 -15.10
CA ALA A 7 -7.28 12.72 -14.03
C ALA A 7 -7.18 14.22 -14.34
N GLU A 8 -7.46 15.08 -13.36
CA GLU A 8 -7.40 16.53 -13.49
C GLU A 8 -5.96 17.00 -13.70
N VAL A 9 -5.75 17.87 -14.68
CA VAL A 9 -4.45 18.44 -15.05
C VAL A 9 -4.45 19.92 -14.71
N PHE A 10 -3.43 20.36 -13.98
CA PHE A 10 -3.21 21.76 -13.62
C PHE A 10 -1.84 22.22 -14.12
N ILE A 11 -1.79 23.38 -14.76
CA ILE A 11 -0.57 24.05 -15.18
C ILE A 11 -0.43 25.34 -14.39
N ASP A 12 0.65 25.47 -13.61
CA ASP A 12 0.90 26.59 -12.71
C ASP A 12 -0.26 26.88 -11.75
N ARG A 13 -0.84 25.80 -11.22
CA ARG A 13 -2.01 25.79 -10.31
C ARG A 13 -3.34 26.21 -10.95
N ARG A 14 -3.39 26.39 -12.27
CA ARG A 14 -4.64 26.64 -13.02
C ARG A 14 -5.13 25.34 -13.64
N TYR A 15 -6.40 25.03 -13.47
CA TYR A 15 -7.03 23.88 -14.11
C TYR A 15 -6.95 24.02 -15.63
N ALA A 16 -6.42 23.00 -16.30
CA ALA A 16 -6.20 22.97 -17.75
C ALA A 16 -7.13 21.96 -18.45
N GLY A 17 -7.45 20.84 -17.80
CA GLY A 17 -8.32 19.81 -18.37
C GLY A 17 -8.18 18.47 -17.65
N THR A 18 -8.46 17.37 -18.34
CA THR A 18 -8.32 16.01 -17.81
C THR A 18 -7.51 15.12 -18.74
N THR A 19 -6.83 14.10 -18.21
CA THR A 19 -6.08 13.11 -19.01
C THR A 19 -6.99 12.24 -19.89
N PRO A 20 -6.54 11.81 -21.08
CA PRO A 20 -5.38 12.34 -21.80
C PRO A 20 -5.61 13.81 -22.18
N PHE A 21 -4.59 14.64 -21.95
CA PHE A 21 -4.65 16.08 -22.14
C PHE A 21 -3.58 16.50 -23.15
N GLU A 22 -3.95 17.35 -24.10
CA GLU A 22 -3.08 17.93 -25.11
C GLU A 22 -3.41 19.42 -25.24
N SER A 23 -2.40 20.27 -25.39
CA SER A 23 -2.58 21.72 -25.54
C SER A 23 -1.45 22.31 -26.40
N TYR A 24 -1.80 23.34 -27.16
CA TYR A 24 -0.88 24.14 -27.98
C TYR A 24 -0.68 25.56 -27.42
N ASP A 25 -1.42 25.92 -26.36
CA ASP A 25 -1.50 27.28 -25.83
C ASP A 25 -0.63 27.50 -24.59
N VAL A 26 0.30 26.58 -24.30
CA VAL A 26 1.26 26.71 -23.21
C VAL A 26 2.49 27.44 -23.72
N GLU A 27 2.81 28.57 -23.12
CA GLU A 27 4.00 29.36 -23.49
C GLU A 27 5.29 28.55 -23.26
N PRO A 28 6.35 28.74 -24.05
CA PRO A 28 7.65 28.14 -23.76
C PRO A 28 8.21 28.65 -22.43
N GLY A 29 8.81 27.75 -21.65
CA GLY A 29 9.43 28.04 -20.36
C GLY A 29 9.15 26.95 -19.31
N ARG A 30 9.57 27.21 -18.08
CA ARG A 30 9.38 26.29 -16.95
C ARG A 30 7.97 26.40 -16.38
N HIS A 31 7.24 25.30 -16.44
CA HIS A 31 5.88 25.19 -15.90
C HIS A 31 5.79 24.11 -14.84
N ARG A 32 4.96 24.34 -13.82
CA ARG A 32 4.65 23.31 -12.83
C ARG A 32 3.37 22.58 -13.22
N ILE A 33 3.50 21.31 -13.53
CA ILE A 33 2.40 20.42 -13.88
C ILE A 33 1.97 19.67 -12.63
N ASN A 34 0.68 19.68 -12.32
CA ASN A 34 0.11 18.82 -11.29
C ASN A 34 -1.00 17.97 -11.91
N VAL A 35 -1.00 16.68 -11.63
CA VAL A 35 -2.03 15.75 -12.11
C VAL A 35 -2.64 15.03 -10.91
N SER A 36 -3.95 15.13 -10.74
CA SER A 36 -4.67 14.54 -9.60
C SER A 36 -5.80 13.64 -10.08
N ALA A 37 -5.95 12.49 -9.44
CA ALA A 37 -7.06 11.60 -9.64
C ALA A 37 -7.70 11.24 -8.28
N PRO A 38 -9.03 11.12 -8.20
CA PRO A 38 -9.69 10.69 -6.97
C PRO A 38 -9.14 9.35 -6.47
N GLY A 39 -8.71 9.31 -5.21
CA GLY A 39 -8.14 8.09 -4.64
C GLY A 39 -6.74 7.77 -5.17
N TYR A 40 -5.96 8.79 -5.56
CA TYR A 40 -4.54 8.69 -5.87
C TYR A 40 -3.75 9.85 -5.24
N GLU A 41 -2.48 9.64 -4.92
CA GLU A 41 -1.59 10.74 -4.55
C GLU A 41 -1.37 11.65 -5.78
N GLY A 42 -1.53 12.96 -5.61
CA GLY A 42 -1.30 13.92 -6.69
C GLY A 42 0.15 13.88 -7.17
N HIS A 43 0.33 13.84 -8.48
CA HIS A 43 1.65 13.93 -9.10
C HIS A 43 1.98 15.41 -9.38
N ALA A 44 3.22 15.84 -9.10
CA ALA A 44 3.69 17.18 -9.41
C ALA A 44 5.12 17.16 -9.95
N GLU A 45 5.35 17.84 -11.08
CA GLU A 45 6.64 17.93 -11.74
C GLU A 45 6.84 19.32 -12.36
N ASP A 46 8.07 19.84 -12.28
CA ASP A 46 8.48 21.04 -13.02
C ASP A 46 9.04 20.62 -14.38
N VAL A 47 8.43 21.10 -15.45
CA VAL A 47 8.74 20.71 -16.84
C VAL A 47 9.13 21.95 -17.65
N GLU A 48 10.17 21.82 -18.47
CA GLU A 48 10.53 22.85 -19.46
C GLU A 48 9.75 22.61 -20.76
N ILE A 49 8.88 23.54 -21.12
CA ILE A 49 8.13 23.53 -22.38
C ILE A 49 8.93 24.31 -23.43
N THR A 50 9.06 23.72 -24.62
CA THR A 50 9.78 24.32 -25.75
C THR A 50 8.86 24.41 -26.98
N ASP A 51 9.40 24.80 -28.12
CA ASP A 51 8.69 24.76 -29.41
C ASP A 51 8.47 23.33 -29.97
N ARG A 52 8.97 22.31 -29.27
CA ARG A 52 8.77 20.89 -29.60
C ARG A 52 7.72 20.28 -28.71
N LEU A 53 7.09 19.22 -29.21
CA LEU A 53 6.18 18.39 -28.44
C LEU A 53 6.88 17.84 -27.19
N THR A 54 6.36 18.22 -26.02
CA THR A 54 6.76 17.66 -24.71
C THR A 54 5.73 16.63 -24.28
N ASN A 55 6.16 15.37 -24.18
CA ASN A 55 5.32 14.29 -23.67
C ASN A 55 5.57 14.10 -22.17
N ILE A 56 4.49 14.09 -21.40
CA ILE A 56 4.51 13.82 -19.96
C ILE A 56 3.65 12.58 -19.71
N ASP A 57 4.27 11.53 -19.19
CA ASP A 57 3.61 10.28 -18.80
C ASP A 57 3.52 10.18 -17.29
N VAL A 58 2.32 10.35 -16.75
CA VAL A 58 2.09 10.24 -15.31
C VAL A 58 1.62 8.84 -14.96
N ARG A 59 2.38 8.16 -14.09
CA ARG A 59 1.97 6.90 -13.46
C ARG A 59 1.62 7.16 -12.01
N PHE A 60 0.35 6.95 -11.66
CA PHE A 60 -0.05 7.04 -10.27
C PHE A 60 0.46 5.83 -9.48
N ARG A 61 1.12 6.09 -8.34
CA ARG A 61 1.67 5.02 -7.50
C ARG A 61 0.55 4.35 -6.74
N GLN A 62 0.21 3.11 -7.10
CA GLN A 62 -0.72 2.28 -6.36
C GLN A 62 0.02 1.36 -5.39
N VAL A 63 -0.46 1.26 -4.16
CA VAL A 63 -0.03 0.26 -3.20
C VAL A 63 -0.80 -1.03 -3.45
N ARG A 64 -0.10 -2.12 -3.75
CA ARG A 64 -0.69 -3.46 -3.82
C ARG A 64 -0.25 -4.24 -2.61
N LEU A 65 -1.21 -4.86 -1.94
CA LEU A 65 -0.98 -5.81 -0.87
C LEU A 65 -2.06 -6.89 -1.01
N ASP A 66 -1.62 -8.10 -1.27
CA ASP A 66 -2.44 -9.30 -1.32
C ASP A 66 -1.53 -10.46 -0.92
N GLN A 67 -1.42 -10.68 0.38
CA GLN A 67 -0.59 -11.72 0.96
C GLN A 67 -1.46 -12.70 1.72
N ARG A 68 -1.20 -13.99 1.56
CA ARG A 68 -1.83 -15.06 2.32
C ARG A 68 -0.77 -16.06 2.71
N ILE A 69 -0.59 -16.28 4.01
CA ILE A 69 0.32 -17.29 4.54
C ILE A 69 -0.41 -18.17 5.55
N ARG A 70 -0.10 -19.47 5.55
CA ARG A 70 -0.54 -20.38 6.61
C ARG A 70 0.28 -20.09 7.86
N VAL A 71 -0.37 -20.05 9.01
CA VAL A 71 0.29 -19.84 10.31
C VAL A 71 -0.35 -20.69 11.38
N VAL A 72 0.41 -20.88 12.46
CA VAL A 72 -0.01 -21.51 13.70
C VAL A 72 0.03 -20.45 14.80
N HIS A 73 -1.09 -20.29 15.51
CA HIS A 73 -1.23 -19.44 16.67
C HIS A 73 -1.23 -20.31 17.94
N LYS A 74 -0.32 -20.04 18.87
CA LYS A 74 -0.17 -20.85 20.09
C LYS A 74 -1.10 -20.39 21.20
N HIS A 75 -1.88 -21.31 21.76
CA HIS A 75 -2.74 -21.11 22.93
C HIS A 75 -2.19 -21.85 24.16
N ARG A 76 -2.74 -21.51 25.34
CA ARG A 76 -2.43 -22.21 26.60
C ARG A 76 -2.81 -23.71 26.54
N PHE A 77 -3.81 -24.07 25.72
CA PHE A 77 -4.40 -25.42 25.67
C PHE A 77 -4.39 -26.04 24.26
N GLY A 78 -3.47 -25.63 23.39
CA GLY A 78 -3.35 -26.19 22.03
C GLY A 78 -2.76 -25.19 21.06
N ASP A 79 -2.76 -25.56 19.78
CA ASP A 79 -2.31 -24.74 18.66
C ASP A 79 -3.48 -24.61 17.68
N CYS A 80 -3.77 -23.37 17.27
CA CYS A 80 -4.80 -23.05 16.28
C CYS A 80 -4.11 -22.81 14.93
N GLU A 81 -4.56 -23.50 13.89
CA GLU A 81 -4.06 -23.28 12.54
C GLU A 81 -4.99 -22.33 11.78
N GLY A 82 -4.41 -21.50 10.91
CA GLY A 82 -5.19 -20.59 10.09
C GLY A 82 -4.35 -19.89 9.04
N HIS A 83 -4.88 -18.80 8.51
CA HIS A 83 -4.19 -17.99 7.53
C HIS A 83 -4.11 -16.54 8.00
N LEU A 84 -2.92 -15.95 7.92
CA LEU A 84 -2.82 -14.49 7.90
C LEU A 84 -3.04 -14.03 6.47
N VAL A 85 -4.03 -13.14 6.31
CA VAL A 85 -4.36 -12.48 5.06
C VAL A 85 -4.10 -11.00 5.24
N ALA A 86 -3.26 -10.42 4.40
CA ALA A 86 -3.02 -8.98 4.39
C ALA A 86 -3.44 -8.40 3.05
N THR A 87 -4.29 -7.38 3.11
CA THR A 87 -4.69 -6.54 1.99
C THR A 87 -4.49 -5.08 2.33
N THR A 88 -4.65 -4.19 1.36
CA THR A 88 -4.64 -2.75 1.61
C THR A 88 -5.72 -2.28 2.61
N ARG A 89 -6.75 -3.11 2.88
CA ARG A 89 -7.77 -2.83 3.89
C ARG A 89 -7.31 -3.14 5.32
N GLY A 90 -6.40 -4.09 5.49
CA GLY A 90 -6.01 -4.59 6.80
C GLY A 90 -5.38 -5.97 6.78
N ILE A 91 -5.09 -6.47 7.98
CA ILE A 91 -4.68 -7.84 8.24
C ILE A 91 -5.85 -8.56 8.90
N ALA A 92 -6.16 -9.76 8.41
CA ALA A 92 -7.07 -10.69 9.03
C ALA A 92 -6.34 -11.98 9.41
N TYR A 93 -6.72 -12.56 10.54
CA TYR A 93 -6.41 -13.95 10.85
C TYR A 93 -7.68 -14.77 10.62
N GLU A 94 -7.66 -15.59 9.57
CA GLU A 94 -8.74 -16.49 9.19
C GLU A 94 -8.49 -17.86 9.82
N THR A 95 -9.33 -18.25 10.77
CA THR A 95 -9.33 -19.54 11.42
C THR A 95 -10.77 -19.95 11.77
N ASP A 96 -10.99 -21.24 11.99
CA ASP A 96 -12.27 -21.78 12.46
C ASP A 96 -12.43 -21.63 13.99
N ASP A 97 -11.38 -21.14 14.68
CA ASP A 97 -11.36 -20.87 16.12
C ASP A 97 -11.82 -19.44 16.50
N ASP A 98 -12.08 -19.22 17.79
CA ASP A 98 -12.60 -17.95 18.34
C ASP A 98 -11.58 -16.78 18.34
N ASP A 99 -10.37 -17.00 17.82
CA ASP A 99 -9.30 -16.00 17.77
C ASP A 99 -9.14 -15.32 16.41
N ALA A 100 -10.06 -15.58 15.48
CA ALA A 100 -10.17 -14.81 14.25
C ALA A 100 -10.28 -13.30 14.55
N PHE A 101 -9.57 -12.49 13.77
CA PHE A 101 -9.66 -11.03 13.88
C PHE A 101 -9.46 -10.37 12.53
N GLU A 102 -9.87 -9.11 12.45
CA GLU A 102 -9.52 -8.20 11.38
C GLU A 102 -9.09 -6.86 11.97
N VAL A 103 -8.01 -6.29 11.46
CA VAL A 103 -7.47 -5.00 11.90
C VAL A 103 -6.96 -4.20 10.72
N ARG A 104 -7.25 -2.91 10.70
CA ARG A 104 -6.65 -2.00 9.72
C ARG A 104 -5.13 -1.92 9.88
N LEU A 105 -4.42 -1.65 8.79
CA LEU A 105 -2.96 -1.52 8.78
C LEU A 105 -2.43 -0.44 9.74
N ASP A 106 -3.19 0.63 9.98
CA ASP A 106 -2.85 1.71 10.93
C ASP A 106 -3.33 1.45 12.37
N GLY A 107 -4.12 0.39 12.56
CA GLY A 107 -4.54 -0.13 13.87
C GLY A 107 -3.49 -1.03 14.54
N LEU A 108 -2.41 -1.36 13.84
CA LEU A 108 -1.28 -2.13 14.37
C LEU A 108 -0.37 -1.22 15.22
N GLU A 109 -0.26 -1.54 16.51
CA GLU A 109 0.67 -0.88 17.43
C GLU A 109 2.08 -1.50 17.34
N GLU A 110 2.15 -2.81 17.17
CA GLU A 110 3.39 -3.57 16.98
C GLU A 110 3.18 -4.57 15.85
N PHE A 111 4.14 -4.68 14.95
CA PHE A 111 4.18 -5.70 13.92
C PHE A 111 5.66 -5.99 13.64
N ALA A 112 6.14 -7.11 14.18
CA ALA A 112 7.56 -7.41 14.22
C ALA A 112 7.81 -8.89 13.99
N VAL A 113 8.80 -9.21 13.16
CA VAL A 113 9.25 -10.58 12.93
C VAL A 113 10.58 -10.82 13.66
N ASP A 114 10.63 -11.87 14.48
CA ASP A 114 11.85 -12.44 15.02
C ASP A 114 12.20 -13.69 14.19
N TYR A 115 13.16 -13.50 13.28
CA TYR A 115 13.61 -14.57 12.39
C TYR A 115 14.31 -15.71 13.15
N MET A 116 14.99 -15.44 14.27
CA MET A 116 15.67 -16.49 15.03
C MET A 116 14.70 -17.30 15.89
N ALA A 117 13.60 -16.66 16.34
CA ALA A 117 12.56 -17.31 17.14
C ALA A 117 11.41 -17.88 16.30
N HIS A 118 11.46 -17.78 14.97
CA HIS A 118 10.40 -18.16 14.03
C HIS A 118 9.03 -17.59 14.41
N ASN A 119 9.04 -16.31 14.83
CA ASN A 119 7.87 -15.68 15.41
C ASN A 119 7.52 -14.37 14.71
N LEU A 120 6.25 -14.23 14.33
CA LEU A 120 5.66 -12.96 13.94
C LEU A 120 4.74 -12.48 15.07
N ARG A 121 5.09 -11.34 15.65
CA ARG A 121 4.34 -10.70 16.72
C ARG A 121 3.50 -9.56 16.16
N LEU A 122 2.21 -9.56 16.50
CA LEU A 122 1.25 -8.56 16.08
C LEU A 122 0.49 -8.04 17.30
N LYS A 123 0.56 -6.74 17.58
CA LYS A 123 -0.21 -6.08 18.64
C LYS A 123 -1.22 -5.12 18.03
N VAL A 124 -2.50 -5.36 18.30
CA VAL A 124 -3.58 -4.45 17.91
C VAL A 124 -3.67 -3.33 18.93
N ARG A 125 -3.74 -2.07 18.48
CA ARG A 125 -3.86 -0.89 19.36
C ARG A 125 -5.11 -1.00 20.23
N GLY A 126 -4.92 -1.00 21.56
CA GLY A 126 -6.00 -1.19 22.53
C GLY A 126 -6.63 -2.58 22.53
N GLY A 127 -6.02 -3.54 21.81
CA GLY A 127 -6.50 -4.90 21.65
C GLY A 127 -5.52 -5.95 22.18
N ARG A 128 -5.66 -7.18 21.66
CA ARG A 128 -4.82 -8.32 22.02
C ARG A 128 -3.48 -8.29 21.26
N THR A 129 -2.51 -9.03 21.79
CA THR A 129 -1.28 -9.38 21.09
C THR A 129 -1.36 -10.82 20.62
N TYR A 130 -0.99 -11.05 19.37
CA TYR A 130 -0.95 -12.35 18.71
C TYR A 130 0.50 -12.72 18.37
N ASN A 131 0.81 -14.01 18.45
CA ASN A 131 2.13 -14.55 18.14
C ASN A 131 1.98 -15.74 17.19
N PHE A 132 2.49 -15.59 15.98
CA PHE A 132 2.36 -16.58 14.94
C PHE A 132 3.69 -17.27 14.65
N THR A 133 3.61 -18.54 14.29
CA THR A 133 4.72 -19.32 13.70
C THR A 133 4.24 -19.87 12.35
N ASP A 134 5.10 -20.14 11.38
CA ASP A 134 4.68 -20.71 10.08
C ASP A 134 4.60 -22.25 10.08
N GLY A 135 5.00 -22.89 11.18
CA GLY A 135 4.96 -24.35 11.35
C GLY A 135 6.10 -25.07 10.62
N GLU A 136 7.00 -24.32 9.99
CA GLU A 136 8.23 -24.83 9.37
C GLU A 136 9.44 -24.66 10.31
N GLU A 137 10.60 -25.18 9.89
CA GLU A 137 11.88 -25.00 10.61
C GLU A 137 12.57 -23.65 10.28
N ASN A 138 11.97 -22.80 9.45
CA ASN A 138 12.48 -21.46 9.12
C ASN A 138 11.37 -20.41 9.28
N ALA A 139 11.70 -19.13 9.11
CA ALA A 139 10.74 -18.01 9.26
C ALA A 139 10.51 -17.25 7.95
N ASP A 140 10.77 -17.87 6.81
CA ASP A 140 10.85 -17.17 5.52
C ASP A 140 9.50 -16.59 5.11
N ALA A 141 8.43 -17.38 5.27
CA ALA A 141 7.07 -16.95 4.95
C ALA A 141 6.62 -15.78 5.85
N LEU A 142 6.93 -15.85 7.16
CA LEU A 142 6.66 -14.77 8.10
C LEU A 142 7.42 -13.49 7.74
N PHE A 143 8.69 -13.62 7.35
CA PHE A 143 9.53 -12.48 6.97
C PHE A 143 9.05 -11.81 5.68
N VAL A 144 8.74 -12.61 4.65
CA VAL A 144 8.22 -12.08 3.37
C VAL A 144 6.88 -11.38 3.59
N PHE A 145 5.97 -12.01 4.33
CA PHE A 145 4.68 -11.42 4.70
C PHE A 145 4.87 -10.11 5.46
N HIS A 146 5.73 -10.11 6.48
CA HIS A 146 6.04 -8.92 7.27
C HIS A 146 6.55 -7.78 6.39
N ARG A 147 7.54 -8.05 5.54
CA ARG A 147 8.14 -7.04 4.65
C ARG A 147 7.12 -6.44 3.69
N ALA A 148 6.27 -7.26 3.09
CA ALA A 148 5.24 -6.79 2.16
C ALA A 148 4.22 -5.88 2.86
N VAL A 149 3.82 -6.23 4.07
CA VAL A 149 2.91 -5.42 4.89
C VAL A 149 3.57 -4.09 5.30
N GLU A 150 4.81 -4.10 5.79
CA GLU A 150 5.53 -2.88 6.18
C GLU A 150 5.74 -1.94 4.98
N GLU A 151 6.12 -2.47 3.82
CA GLU A 151 6.23 -1.67 2.60
C GLU A 151 4.89 -1.02 2.23
N ALA A 152 3.79 -1.78 2.32
CA ALA A 152 2.46 -1.23 2.07
C ALA A 152 2.06 -0.15 3.10
N ARG A 153 2.34 -0.38 4.39
CA ARG A 153 2.10 0.60 5.47
C ARG A 153 2.86 1.89 5.22
N ASP A 154 4.15 1.80 4.88
CA ASP A 154 5.01 2.94 4.60
C ASP A 154 4.52 3.74 3.39
N ARG A 155 4.10 3.06 2.31
CA ARG A 155 3.57 3.70 1.11
C ARG A 155 2.23 4.40 1.39
N LEU A 156 1.32 3.73 2.08
CA LEU A 156 0.02 4.32 2.49
C LEU A 156 0.22 5.51 3.43
N ALA A 157 1.18 5.45 4.35
CA ALA A 157 1.50 6.54 5.27
C ALA A 157 2.07 7.78 4.54
N ARG A 158 2.69 7.60 3.37
CA ARG A 158 3.10 8.69 2.48
C ARG A 158 1.95 9.28 1.65
N GLY A 159 0.75 8.71 1.72
CA GLY A 159 -0.41 9.16 0.95
C GLY A 159 -0.57 8.45 -0.40
N GLU A 160 0.29 7.47 -0.73
CA GLU A 160 0.09 6.62 -1.91
C GLU A 160 -1.23 5.85 -1.75
N SER A 161 -1.97 5.71 -2.83
CA SER A 161 -3.32 5.15 -2.72
C SER A 161 -3.34 3.64 -2.97
N PRO A 162 -4.22 2.91 -2.28
CA PRO A 162 -4.34 1.48 -2.49
C PRO A 162 -4.85 1.17 -3.89
N ALA A 163 -4.32 0.11 -4.50
CA ALA A 163 -4.92 -0.44 -5.71
C ALA A 163 -6.36 -0.89 -5.41
N ALA A 164 -7.25 -0.71 -6.39
CA ALA A 164 -8.59 -1.29 -6.33
C ALA A 164 -8.51 -2.82 -6.16
N PRO A 165 -9.45 -3.45 -5.42
CA PRO A 165 -9.52 -4.89 -5.24
C PRO A 165 -9.73 -5.66 -6.55
#